data_AF-A0A8J4USP8-F1
#
_entry.id   AF-A0A8J4USP8-F1
#
_cell.length_a   1.000
_cell.length_b   1.000
_cell.length_c   1.000
_cell.angle_alpha   90.00
_cell.angle_beta   90.00
_cell.angle_gamma   90.00
#
_symmetry.space_group_name_H-M   'P 1'
#
loop_
_entity.id
_entity.type
_entity.pdbx_description
1 polymer ?
#
loop_
_entity_poly.entity_id
_entity_poly.type
_entity_poly.pdbx_seq_one_letter_code
_entity_poly.pdbx_strand_id
1 'polypeptide(L)' 'MLEHSISRSKGKDRVFTVLELFLCFFLTVSAKDTAFVEVVLFESSPNGDYTTYTTGLQGRFSRAGATISAEGEIVQ' A
#
# COMPACT_ATOMS: atom_id res chain seq x y z
N MET A 1 -38.45 -45.45 2.77
CA MET A 1 -37.75 -44.42 3.57
C MET A 1 -36.71 -43.80 2.64
N LEU A 2 -36.92 -42.54 2.24
CA LEU A 2 -36.29 -41.88 1.08
C LEU A 2 -34.89 -41.35 1.40
N GLU A 3 -33.86 -41.87 0.72
CA GLU A 3 -32.50 -41.30 0.70
C GLU A 3 -32.44 -40.16 -0.33
N HIS A 4 -32.77 -38.93 0.09
CA HIS A 4 -32.62 -37.74 -0.75
C HIS A 4 -31.17 -37.24 -0.68
N SER A 5 -30.34 -37.78 -1.58
CA SER A 5 -28.93 -37.39 -1.74
C SER A 5 -28.84 -35.94 -2.23
N ILE A 6 -28.53 -35.02 -1.31
CA ILE A 6 -28.30 -33.60 -1.62
C ILE A 6 -26.94 -33.47 -2.31
N SER A 7 -26.97 -33.37 -3.64
CA SER A 7 -25.81 -33.01 -4.46
C SER A 7 -25.46 -31.54 -4.25
N ARG A 8 -24.48 -31.25 -3.38
CA ARG A 8 -23.88 -29.91 -3.25
C ARG A 8 -22.94 -29.64 -4.43
N SER A 9 -23.32 -28.65 -5.23
CA SER A 9 -22.55 -28.13 -6.37
C SER A 9 -21.15 -27.67 -5.96
N LYS A 10 -20.12 -28.38 -6.44
CA LYS A 10 -18.68 -28.05 -6.29
C LYS A 10 -18.21 -26.85 -7.11
N GLY A 11 -19.11 -26.17 -7.82
CA GLY A 11 -18.77 -25.06 -8.71
C GLY A 11 -18.58 -23.72 -8.00
N LYS A 12 -19.22 -23.53 -6.83
CA LYS A 12 -19.19 -22.26 -6.10
C LYS A 12 -17.83 -22.00 -5.43
N ASP A 13 -17.16 -23.06 -5.00
CA ASP A 13 -15.92 -22.97 -4.21
C ASP A 13 -14.72 -22.53 -5.07
N ARG A 14 -14.62 -23.03 -6.31
CA ARG A 14 -13.51 -22.71 -7.22
C ARG A 14 -13.55 -21.28 -7.72
N VAL A 15 -14.75 -20.76 -8.00
CA VAL A 15 -14.94 -19.37 -8.44
C VAL A 15 -14.59 -18.41 -7.31
N PHE A 16 -14.96 -18.74 -6.07
CA PHE A 16 -14.63 -17.94 -4.89
C PHE A 16 -13.12 -17.89 -4.64
N THR A 17 -12.42 -19.04 -4.73
CA THR A 17 -10.95 -19.08 -4.59
C THR A 17 -10.24 -18.29 -5.69
N VAL A 18 -10.70 -18.36 -6.94
CA VAL A 18 -10.10 -17.59 -8.04
C VAL A 18 -10.34 -16.09 -7.84
N LEU A 19 -11.54 -15.69 -7.42
CA LEU A 19 -11.87 -14.29 -7.14
C LEU A 19 -11.02 -13.73 -5.98
N GLU A 20 -10.86 -14.50 -4.91
CA GLU A 20 -10.04 -14.13 -3.74
C GLU A 20 -8.57 -13.97 -4.12
N LEU A 21 -8.03 -14.90 -4.94
CA LEU A 21 -6.67 -14.80 -5.47
C LEU A 21 -6.50 -13.56 -6.35
N PHE A 22 -7.48 -13.27 -7.21
CA PHE A 22 -7.45 -12.11 -8.09
C PHE A 22 -7.46 -10.80 -7.29
N LEU A 23 -8.28 -10.72 -6.24
CA LEU A 23 -8.36 -9.55 -5.37
C LEU A 23 -7.03 -9.32 -4.63
N CYS A 24 -6.43 -10.36 -4.06
CA CYS A 24 -5.11 -10.26 -3.41
C CYS A 24 -4.02 -9.81 -4.39
N PHE A 25 -4.04 -10.29 -5.63
CA PHE A 25 -3.06 -9.89 -6.64
C PHE A 25 -3.21 -8.42 -7.05
N PHE A 26 -4.44 -7.95 -7.23
CA PHE A 26 -4.71 -6.55 -7.55
C PHE A 26 -4.32 -5.60 -6.42
N LEU A 27 -4.62 -5.96 -5.17
CA LEU A 27 -4.26 -5.16 -4.00
C LEU A 27 -2.73 -5.06 -3.81
N THR A 28 -2.00 -6.15 -4.00
CA THR A 28 -0.52 -6.16 -3.87
C THR A 28 0.17 -5.34 -4.95
N VAL A 29 -0.33 -5.38 -6.19
CA VAL A 29 0.18 -4.54 -7.29
C VAL A 29 -0.07 -3.06 -7.03
N SER A 30 -1.25 -2.69 -6.51
CA SER A 30 -1.57 -1.29 -6.23
C SER A 30 -0.78 -0.71 -5.05
N ALA A 31 -0.46 -1.51 -4.04
CA ALA A 31 0.27 -1.04 -2.86
C ALA A 31 1.76 -0.78 -3.13
N LYS A 32 2.36 -1.52 -4.07
CA LYS A 32 3.82 -1.52 -4.28
C LYS A 32 4.35 -0.23 -4.92
N ASP A 33 3.49 0.51 -5.61
CA ASP A 33 3.87 1.73 -6.32
C ASP A 33 3.62 3.00 -5.50
N THR A 34 2.89 2.94 -4.39
CA THR A 34 2.58 4.14 -3.60
C THR A 34 3.80 4.61 -2.82
N ALA A 35 4.16 5.89 -2.98
CA ALA A 35 5.21 6.54 -2.21
C ALA A 35 4.56 7.50 -1.21
N PHE A 36 4.88 7.33 0.08
CA PHE A 36 4.54 8.31 1.10
C PHE A 36 5.69 9.31 1.22
N VAL A 37 5.36 10.60 1.21
CA VAL A 37 6.34 11.69 1.29
C VAL A 37 5.98 12.55 2.48
N GLU A 38 6.90 12.69 3.41
CA GLU A 38 6.78 13.64 4.52
C GLU A 38 7.71 14.82 4.27
N VAL A 39 7.14 16.01 4.20
CA VAL A 39 7.90 17.27 4.10
C VAL A 39 8.02 17.83 5.51
N VAL A 40 9.26 17.99 5.97
CA VAL A 40 9.57 18.49 7.30
C VAL A 40 10.12 19.90 7.19
N LEU A 41 9.34 20.88 7.67
CA LEU A 41 9.84 22.22 7.95
C LEU A 41 10.40 22.23 9.37
N PHE A 42 11.55 22.84 9.59
CA PHE A 42 12.15 22.94 10.91
C PHE A 42 12.61 24.35 11.24
N GLU A 43 12.46 24.74 12.50
CA GLU A 43 12.98 25.97 13.09
C GLU A 43 13.92 25.60 14.25
N SER A 44 15.16 26.09 14.23
CA SER A 44 16.12 25.89 15.33
C SER A 44 15.96 26.97 16.39
N SER A 45 15.95 26.59 17.67
CA SER A 45 15.96 27.54 18.78
C SER A 45 17.38 27.81 19.31
N PRO A 46 17.61 28.94 20.01
CA PRO A 46 18.95 29.30 20.52
C PRO A 46 19.56 28.30 21.52
N ASN A 47 18.72 27.46 22.14
CA ASN A 47 19.16 26.37 23.02
C ASN A 47 19.55 25.09 22.25
N GLY A 48 19.44 25.07 20.92
CA GLY A 48 19.81 23.94 20.05
C GLY A 48 18.69 22.95 19.77
N ASP A 49 17.48 23.18 20.29
CA ASP A 49 16.32 22.35 19.96
C ASP A 49 15.76 22.70 18.57
N TYR A 50 14.94 21.79 18.03
CA TYR A 50 14.23 21.99 16.79
C TYR A 50 12.73 21.88 17.01
N THR A 51 11.98 22.83 16.46
CA THR A 51 10.53 22.69 16.27
C THR A 51 10.27 22.25 14.84
N THR A 52 9.51 21.18 14.65
CA THR A 52 9.23 20.61 13.32
C THR A 52 7.75 20.67 12.97
N TYR A 53 7.45 20.97 11.71
CA TYR A 53 6.12 20.94 11.14
C TYR A 53 6.11 19.97 9.95
N THR A 54 5.39 18.87 10.10
CA THR A 54 5.38 17.79 9.09
C THR A 54 4.09 17.84 8.27
N THR A 55 4.24 17.84 6.94
CA THR A 55 3.12 17.69 6.01
C THR A 55 3.26 16.36 5.25
N GLY A 56 2.24 15.52 5.33
CA GLY A 56 2.18 14.25 4.61
C GLY A 56 1.59 14.40 3.21
N LEU A 57 2.21 13.76 2.23
CA LEU A 57 1.80 13.71 0.83
C LEU A 57 1.89 12.27 0.31
N GLN A 58 1.23 12.01 -0.82
CA GLN A 58 1.32 10.73 -1.52
C GLN A 58 1.68 10.95 -2.98
N GLY A 59 2.57 10.10 -3.47
CA GLY A 59 2.97 10.03 -4.87
C GLY A 59 3.08 8.58 -5.32
N ARG A 60 3.79 8.36 -6.43
CA ARG A 60 4.10 7.02 -6.93
C ARG A 60 5.57 6.89 -7.24
N PHE A 61 6.14 5.72 -6.94
CA PHE A 61 7.45 5.35 -7.43
C PHE A 61 7.42 5.20 -8.96
N SER A 62 8.38 5.85 -9.63
CA SER A 62 8.61 5.62 -11.05
C SER A 62 9.26 4.26 -11.27
N ARG A 63 8.85 3.56 -12.33
CA ARG A 63 9.48 2.29 -12.75
C ARG A 63 10.90 2.48 -13.32
N ALA A 64 11.31 3.72 -13.60
CA ALA A 64 12.65 4.04 -14.11
C ALA A 64 13.73 4.05 -13.02
N GLY A 65 13.34 4.11 -11.74
CA GLY A 65 14.24 4.15 -10.60
C GLY A 65 14.04 2.99 -9.62
N ALA A 66 14.81 2.98 -8.55
CA ALA A 66 14.65 2.01 -7.47
C ALA A 66 13.43 2.36 -6.59
N THR A 67 12.64 1.35 -6.22
CA THR A 67 11.54 1.47 -5.24
C THR A 67 12.11 1.31 -3.84
N ILE A 68 12.81 2.33 -3.36
CA ILE A 68 13.42 2.38 -2.03
C ILE A 68 13.10 3.69 -1.33
N SER A 69 13.16 3.72 -0.01
CA SER A 69 13.06 4.95 0.77
C SER A 69 14.28 5.85 0.52
N ALA A 70 14.08 7.15 0.68
CA ALA A 70 15.13 8.16 0.65
C ALA A 70 14.77 9.33 1.57
N GLU A 71 15.79 10.00 2.09
CA GLU A 71 15.68 11.21 2.91
C GLU A 71 16.76 12.21 2.47
N GLY A 72 16.49 13.50 2.65
CA GLY A 72 17.44 14.56 2.26
C GLY A 72 16.81 15.95 2.24
N GLU A 73 17.65 16.96 2.07
CA GLU A 73 17.22 18.34 1.85
C GLU A 73 16.54 18.48 0.47
N ILE A 74 15.42 19.21 0.43
CA ILE A 74 14.68 19.45 -0.80
C ILE A 74 15.36 20.60 -1.58
N VAL A 75 15.80 20.31 -2.80
CA VAL A 75 16.35 21.28 -3.75
C VAL A 75 15.47 21.31 -4.99
N GLN A 76 14.95 22.49 -5.36
CA GLN A 76 14.03 22.69 -6.48
C GLN A 76 14.76 23.14 -7.76
#